data_AF-A0A8B6CLI9-F1
#
_entry.id   AF-A0A8B6CLI9-F1
#
_cell.length_a   1.000
_cell.length_b   1.000
_cell.length_c   1.000
_cell.angle_alpha   90.00
_cell.angle_beta   90.00
_cell.angle_gamma   90.00
#
_symmetry.space_group_name_H-M   'P 1'
#
loop_
_entity.id
_entity.type
_entity.pdbx_description
1 polymer ?
#
loop_
_entity_poly.entity_id
_entity_poly.type
_entity_poly.pdbx_seq_one_letter_code
_entity_poly.pdbx_strand_id
1 'polypeptide(L)'
;MVCRGCMSKHDFLWAYTIQSLETQKLTSGETSDSIDVASGGNDNAKASKTTGGKHSPAKRKKVEQVDNASSPRKSCHLKELQKRKISHKDTAAFFADGWRSKLCTCTDCKNVYCDQGIEFLSDESDTVHAYEVRGKEKSTPTSQYDKGLQALSNMNRLQQVEVLHGYNDLKSELNDYLKKFAENKKVVREEDIREFFSTLEARKRQRKSSDEGMSYFCK
;
A
#
# COMPACT_ATOMS: atom_id res chain seq x y z
N MET A 1 13.61 -8.12 -7.45
CA MET A 1 15.03 -8.51 -7.52
C MET A 1 15.23 -9.42 -8.73
N VAL A 2 16.31 -9.24 -9.50
CA VAL A 2 16.73 -10.16 -10.56
C VAL A 2 18.05 -10.81 -10.12
N CYS A 3 18.11 -12.14 -10.15
CA CYS A 3 19.27 -12.88 -9.65
C CYS A 3 20.50 -12.70 -10.54
N ARG A 4 21.69 -13.01 -10.00
CA ARG A 4 22.97 -12.92 -10.71
C ARG A 4 22.95 -13.68 -12.05
N GLY A 5 22.43 -14.91 -12.06
CA GLY A 5 22.37 -15.73 -13.29
C GLY A 5 21.47 -15.13 -14.39
N CYS A 6 20.36 -14.50 -14.02
CA CYS A 6 19.53 -13.79 -14.99
C CYS A 6 20.18 -12.49 -15.46
N MET A 7 20.88 -11.77 -14.57
CA MET A 7 21.62 -10.55 -14.94
C MET A 7 22.81 -10.83 -15.87
N SER A 8 23.45 -12.00 -15.75
CA SER A 8 24.55 -12.40 -16.65
C SER A 8 24.05 -12.97 -17.98
N LYS A 9 22.88 -13.62 -17.99
CA LYS A 9 22.25 -14.12 -19.23
C LYS A 9 21.63 -12.99 -20.06
N HIS A 10 21.16 -11.93 -19.41
CA HIS A 10 20.41 -10.84 -20.02
C HIS A 10 21.08 -9.48 -19.78
N ASP A 11 22.21 -9.23 -20.43
CA ASP A 11 23.05 -8.05 -20.21
C ASP A 11 22.35 -6.71 -20.43
N PHE A 12 21.35 -6.68 -21.30
CA PHE A 12 20.59 -5.46 -21.60
C PHE A 12 19.83 -4.93 -20.36
N LEU A 13 19.54 -5.78 -19.37
CA LEU A 13 18.87 -5.39 -18.13
C LEU A 13 19.69 -4.40 -17.30
N TRP A 14 21.03 -4.42 -17.43
CA TRP A 14 21.90 -3.46 -16.77
C TRP A 14 21.58 -2.01 -17.16
N ALA A 15 21.10 -1.78 -18.39
CA ALA A 15 20.70 -0.45 -18.85
C ALA A 15 19.56 0.17 -18.04
N TYR A 16 18.73 -0.66 -17.40
CA TYR A 16 17.61 -0.23 -16.57
C TYR A 16 17.98 -0.03 -15.09
N THR A 17 19.17 -0.45 -14.66
CA THR A 17 19.59 -0.33 -13.24
C THR A 17 19.85 1.10 -12.81
N ILE A 18 20.28 1.98 -13.73
CA ILE A 18 20.54 3.40 -13.46
C ILE A 18 19.25 4.11 -13.03
N GLN A 19 18.14 3.81 -13.70
CA GLN A 19 16.83 4.38 -13.37
C GLN A 19 16.25 3.84 -12.06
N SER A 20 16.87 2.81 -11.47
CA SER A 20 16.55 2.30 -10.13
C SER A 20 17.37 2.98 -9.04
N LEU A 21 18.59 3.45 -9.36
CA LEU A 21 19.47 4.15 -8.42
C LEU A 21 19.09 5.64 -8.28
N GLU A 22 18.60 6.28 -9.34
CA GLU A 22 18.13 7.67 -9.29
C GLU A 22 16.97 7.86 -8.29
N THR A 23 16.13 6.85 -8.08
CA THR A 23 15.09 6.84 -7.05
C THR A 23 15.61 6.64 -5.63
N GLN A 24 16.81 6.06 -5.43
CA GLN A 24 17.43 5.95 -4.10
C GLN A 24 18.05 7.28 -3.64
N LYS A 25 18.47 8.14 -4.57
CA LYS A 25 19.03 9.45 -4.23
C LYS A 25 17.99 10.46 -3.74
N LEU A 26 16.70 10.18 -3.93
CA LEU A 26 15.59 11.03 -3.47
C LEU A 26 15.07 10.65 -2.07
N THR A 27 15.56 9.55 -1.47
CA THR A 27 15.15 9.13 -0.12
C THR A 27 16.25 9.26 0.93
N SER A 28 17.45 9.74 0.56
CA SER A 28 18.51 10.10 1.51
C SER A 28 18.82 11.60 1.39
N GLY A 29 17.85 12.44 1.73
CA GLY A 29 18.06 13.86 2.02
C GLY A 29 18.12 14.04 3.53
N GLU A 30 19.31 14.35 4.01
CA GLU A 30 19.66 14.60 5.40
C GLU A 30 18.77 15.68 6.01
N THR A 31 18.08 15.36 7.12
CA THR A 31 17.46 16.36 7.98
C THR A 31 18.53 16.98 8.87
N SER A 32 18.97 18.17 8.50
CA SER A 32 19.55 19.12 9.45
C SER A 32 19.07 20.53 9.07
N ASP A 33 17.97 20.96 9.68
CA ASP A 33 17.85 22.35 10.09
C ASP A 33 16.76 22.51 11.15
N SER A 34 17.17 23.09 12.27
CA SER A 34 16.36 23.46 13.42
C SER A 34 15.51 24.68 13.09
N ILE A 35 14.19 24.64 13.31
CA ILE A 35 13.38 25.86 13.45
C ILE A 35 12.33 25.68 14.56
N ASP A 36 12.32 26.69 15.43
CA ASP A 36 11.57 26.91 16.67
C ASP A 36 10.04 26.82 16.60
N VAL A 37 9.47 26.50 17.78
CA VAL A 37 8.04 26.48 18.10
C VAL A 37 7.56 27.89 18.47
N ALA A 38 6.50 28.37 17.83
CA ALA A 38 5.60 29.37 18.40
C ALA A 38 4.14 29.14 17.97
N SER A 39 3.25 29.28 18.94
CA SER A 39 1.82 28.99 18.93
C SER A 39 0.98 30.20 18.52
N GLY A 40 -0.21 29.95 17.95
CA GLY A 40 -1.38 30.83 18.14
C GLY A 40 -2.20 31.22 16.90
N GLY A 41 -3.51 30.98 16.95
CA GLY A 41 -4.51 31.98 16.51
C GLY A 41 -5.31 31.74 15.23
N ASN A 42 -6.33 30.89 15.32
CA ASN A 42 -7.76 31.08 14.98
C ASN A 42 -8.28 31.85 13.73
N ASP A 43 -9.48 31.39 13.32
CA ASP A 43 -10.58 32.09 12.61
C ASP A 43 -10.75 32.00 11.07
N ASN A 44 -11.46 30.94 10.66
CA ASN A 44 -12.85 30.94 10.17
C ASN A 44 -13.28 31.92 9.03
N ALA A 45 -13.86 31.30 7.99
CA ALA A 45 -15.05 31.70 7.19
C ALA A 45 -14.79 31.55 5.66
N LYS A 46 -15.72 31.19 4.78
CA LYS A 46 -17.06 30.56 4.79
C LYS A 46 -17.50 30.56 3.31
N ALA A 47 -18.03 29.42 2.82
CA ALA A 47 -18.97 29.29 1.70
C ALA A 47 -18.51 29.74 0.28
N SER A 48 -19.00 29.24 -0.86
CA SER A 48 -20.05 28.28 -1.18
C SER A 48 -19.90 27.84 -2.67
N LYS A 49 -20.39 26.63 -2.96
CA LYS A 49 -21.02 26.08 -4.19
C LYS A 49 -21.38 27.11 -5.31
N THR A 50 -21.44 26.79 -6.62
CA THR A 50 -22.16 25.67 -7.30
C THR A 50 -21.98 25.72 -8.84
N THR A 51 -22.26 24.60 -9.54
CA THR A 51 -22.81 24.43 -10.93
C THR A 51 -22.03 24.98 -12.14
N GLY A 52 -21.91 24.36 -13.33
CA GLY A 52 -22.71 23.38 -14.06
C GLY A 52 -23.34 24.03 -15.32
N GLY A 53 -22.93 23.63 -16.55
CA GLY A 53 -23.75 23.80 -17.77
C GLY A 53 -23.16 24.50 -19.02
N LYS A 54 -22.84 23.67 -20.04
CA LYS A 54 -22.97 23.81 -21.53
C LYS A 54 -23.17 25.20 -22.20
N HIS A 55 -22.38 25.50 -23.23
CA HIS A 55 -22.80 25.55 -24.66
C HIS A 55 -21.68 25.97 -25.63
N SER A 56 -21.74 25.42 -26.85
CA SER A 56 -21.00 25.77 -28.07
C SER A 56 -21.70 26.94 -28.80
N PRO A 57 -21.10 27.64 -29.80
CA PRO A 57 -21.05 27.10 -31.16
C PRO A 57 -19.88 27.53 -32.09
N ALA A 58 -19.49 26.57 -32.95
CA ALA A 58 -19.16 26.64 -34.38
C ALA A 58 -18.51 27.90 -35.05
N LYS A 59 -17.38 27.67 -35.74
CA LYS A 59 -17.23 27.98 -37.18
C LYS A 59 -16.12 27.14 -37.86
N ARG A 60 -16.42 26.76 -39.10
CA ARG A 60 -15.84 25.73 -39.97
C ARG A 60 -14.51 26.11 -40.62
N LYS A 61 -13.66 25.13 -40.91
CA LYS A 61 -13.12 24.91 -42.28
C LYS A 61 -12.75 23.43 -42.52
N LYS A 62 -12.90 23.08 -43.80
CA LYS A 62 -13.05 21.79 -44.50
C LYS A 62 -11.72 21.01 -44.59
N VAL A 63 -11.74 19.73 -44.17
CA VAL A 63 -11.47 18.49 -44.95
C VAL A 63 -10.12 18.44 -45.65
N GLU A 64 -9.28 17.47 -45.25
CA GLU A 64 -8.68 16.49 -46.16
C GLU A 64 -8.29 15.22 -45.38
N GLN A 65 -8.90 14.11 -45.80
CA GLN A 65 -8.51 12.76 -45.44
C GLN A 65 -7.35 12.39 -46.37
N VAL A 66 -6.22 11.98 -45.80
CA VAL A 66 -5.19 11.27 -46.55
C VAL A 66 -4.68 10.13 -45.69
N ASP A 67 -5.17 8.95 -46.00
CA ASP A 67 -4.54 7.68 -45.68
C ASP A 67 -3.22 7.63 -46.46
N ASN A 68 -2.06 7.62 -45.80
CA ASN A 68 -0.96 6.75 -46.23
C ASN A 68 0.20 6.66 -45.24
N ALA A 69 0.83 5.50 -45.34
CA ALA A 69 1.92 4.96 -44.55
C ALA A 69 3.24 5.74 -44.57
N SER A 70 4.07 5.36 -43.58
CA SER A 70 5.53 5.41 -43.59
C SER A 70 6.20 6.77 -43.35
N SER A 71 6.59 7.00 -42.09
CA SER A 71 7.97 7.45 -41.85
C SER A 71 8.49 7.02 -40.46
N PRO A 72 9.65 6.34 -40.39
CA PRO A 72 10.16 5.71 -39.17
C PRO A 72 11.17 6.61 -38.47
N ARG A 73 10.78 7.20 -37.34
CA ARG A 73 11.74 7.72 -36.34
C ARG A 73 11.18 7.54 -34.94
N LYS A 74 11.24 6.32 -34.42
CA LYS A 74 11.07 6.08 -32.97
C LYS A 74 12.38 5.51 -32.47
N SER A 75 13.19 6.36 -31.86
CA SER A 75 14.42 5.93 -31.18
C SER A 75 14.06 4.84 -30.17
N CYS A 76 14.77 3.72 -30.24
CA CYS A 76 14.59 2.65 -29.27
C CYS A 76 15.13 3.10 -27.91
N HIS A 77 14.26 3.17 -26.89
CA HIS A 77 14.62 3.58 -25.53
C HIS A 77 15.75 2.72 -24.96
N LEU A 78 15.77 1.41 -25.22
CA LEU A 78 16.87 0.54 -24.82
C LEU A 78 18.21 0.94 -25.46
N LYS A 79 18.20 1.22 -26.78
CA LYS A 79 19.40 1.66 -27.51
C LYS A 79 19.89 3.02 -27.02
N GLU A 80 19.02 3.86 -26.47
CA GLU A 80 19.41 5.12 -25.85
C GLU A 80 20.05 4.91 -24.47
N LEU A 81 19.48 4.03 -23.65
CA LEU A 81 20.05 3.70 -22.34
C LEU A 81 21.40 3.00 -22.46
N GLN A 82 21.57 2.12 -23.45
CA GLN A 82 22.85 1.43 -23.72
C GLN A 82 23.99 2.36 -24.14
N LYS A 83 23.70 3.57 -24.65
CA LYS A 83 24.73 4.57 -24.95
C LYS A 83 25.37 5.16 -23.69
N ARG A 84 24.72 5.02 -22.54
CA ARG A 84 25.25 5.47 -21.25
C ARG A 84 26.26 4.45 -20.74
N LYS A 85 27.29 4.93 -20.05
CA LYS A 85 28.31 4.05 -19.45
C LYS A 85 27.71 3.30 -18.27
N ILE A 86 27.37 2.02 -18.47
CA ILE A 86 26.79 1.15 -17.44
C ILE A 86 27.87 0.23 -16.89
N SER A 87 27.96 0.10 -15.56
CA SER A 87 28.87 -0.83 -14.90
C SER A 87 28.19 -2.20 -14.82
N HIS A 88 28.67 -3.15 -15.62
CA HIS A 88 28.28 -4.55 -15.51
C HIS A 88 28.99 -5.13 -14.28
N LYS A 89 28.23 -5.40 -13.22
CA LYS A 89 28.73 -6.09 -12.04
C LYS A 89 28.23 -7.52 -12.09
N ASP A 90 29.06 -8.47 -11.68
CA ASP A 90 28.64 -9.87 -11.58
C ASP A 90 27.82 -10.11 -10.30
N THR A 91 26.71 -9.37 -10.17
CA THR A 91 25.87 -9.32 -8.97
C THR A 91 24.39 -9.35 -9.33
N ALA A 92 23.55 -9.74 -8.38
CA ALA A 92 22.11 -9.54 -8.50
C ALA A 92 21.76 -8.04 -8.54
N ALA A 93 20.62 -7.71 -9.15
CA ALA A 93 20.11 -6.35 -9.20
C ALA A 93 18.77 -6.23 -8.46
N PHE A 94 18.66 -5.19 -7.64
CA PHE A 94 17.40 -4.77 -7.02
C PHE A 94 16.83 -3.61 -7.83
N PHE A 95 15.66 -3.84 -8.39
CA PHE A 95 14.92 -2.82 -9.13
C PHE A 95 13.81 -2.27 -8.24
N ALA A 96 13.54 -0.96 -8.36
CA ALA A 96 12.40 -0.32 -7.75
C ALA A 96 11.07 -0.92 -8.26
N ASP A 97 10.02 -0.74 -7.47
CA ASP A 97 8.68 -1.16 -7.87
C ASP A 97 8.25 -0.48 -9.18
N GLY A 98 7.53 -1.24 -10.01
CA GLY A 98 7.08 -0.76 -11.32
C GLY A 98 8.18 -0.61 -12.38
N TRP A 99 9.42 -1.06 -12.17
CA TRP A 99 10.48 -0.93 -13.18
C TRP A 99 10.17 -1.57 -14.54
N ARG A 100 9.30 -2.60 -14.56
CA ARG A 100 8.84 -3.27 -15.78
C ARG A 100 8.16 -2.30 -16.75
N SER A 101 7.44 -1.29 -16.25
CA SER A 101 6.81 -0.23 -17.07
C SER A 101 7.81 0.62 -17.86
N LYS A 102 9.08 0.65 -17.44
CA LYS A 102 10.16 1.42 -18.09
C LYS A 102 10.84 0.64 -19.23
N LEU A 103 10.50 -0.66 -19.39
CA LEU A 103 11.04 -1.50 -20.47
C LEU A 103 10.63 -0.96 -21.84
N CYS A 104 11.51 -1.13 -22.82
CA CYS A 104 11.23 -0.66 -24.17
C CYS A 104 10.33 -1.67 -24.88
N THR A 105 9.16 -1.22 -25.34
CA THR A 105 8.15 -2.06 -26.01
C THR A 105 8.17 -1.93 -27.54
N CYS A 106 9.26 -1.41 -28.12
CA CYS A 106 9.42 -1.35 -29.58
C CYS A 106 9.52 -2.76 -30.18
N THR A 107 9.25 -2.89 -31.48
CA THR A 107 9.29 -4.18 -32.20
C THR A 107 10.62 -4.90 -32.04
N ASP A 108 11.74 -4.16 -32.14
CA ASP A 108 13.09 -4.71 -31.97
C ASP A 108 13.28 -5.30 -30.56
N CYS A 109 12.85 -4.59 -29.51
CA CYS A 109 13.02 -5.06 -28.12
C CYS A 109 12.09 -6.21 -27.79
N LYS A 110 10.86 -6.20 -28.31
CA LYS A 110 9.94 -7.33 -28.17
C LYS A 110 10.50 -8.61 -28.78
N ASN A 111 11.13 -8.51 -29.95
CA ASN A 111 11.81 -9.66 -30.57
C ASN A 111 12.95 -10.17 -29.68
N VAL A 112 13.78 -9.27 -29.15
CA VAL A 112 14.85 -9.66 -28.20
C VAL A 112 14.28 -10.35 -26.95
N TYR A 113 13.16 -9.87 -26.40
CA TYR A 113 12.53 -10.50 -25.24
C TYR A 113 11.97 -11.88 -25.58
N CYS A 114 11.41 -12.05 -26.78
CA CYS A 114 10.91 -13.33 -27.26
C CYS A 114 12.06 -14.33 -27.47
N ASP A 115 13.13 -13.92 -28.19
CA ASP A 115 14.31 -14.75 -28.47
C ASP A 115 15.00 -15.22 -27.19
N GLN A 116 14.98 -14.39 -26.15
CA GLN A 116 15.57 -14.70 -24.85
C GLN A 116 14.61 -15.40 -23.87
N GLY A 117 13.35 -15.62 -24.25
CA GLY A 117 12.34 -16.32 -23.45
C GLY A 117 11.86 -15.53 -22.22
N ILE A 118 11.88 -14.20 -22.28
CA ILE A 118 11.56 -13.29 -21.18
C ILE A 118 10.43 -12.31 -21.51
N GLU A 119 9.55 -12.69 -22.43
CA GLU A 119 8.39 -11.90 -22.85
C GLU A 119 7.50 -11.46 -21.66
N PHE A 120 7.40 -12.32 -20.64
CA PHE A 120 6.68 -12.06 -19.39
C PHE A 120 7.13 -10.81 -18.63
N LEU A 121 8.37 -10.32 -18.86
CA LEU A 121 8.84 -9.10 -18.20
C LEU A 121 8.06 -7.85 -18.62
N SER A 122 7.45 -7.84 -19.81
CA SER A 122 6.65 -6.71 -20.30
C SER A 122 5.23 -6.73 -19.74
N ASP A 123 4.80 -7.82 -19.12
CA ASP A 123 3.48 -7.96 -18.53
C ASP A 123 3.52 -7.55 -17.04
N GLU A 124 2.76 -6.52 -16.70
CA GLU A 124 2.64 -6.06 -15.30
C GLU A 124 1.77 -7.00 -14.45
N SER A 125 0.94 -7.81 -15.10
CA SER A 125 0.09 -8.80 -14.44
C SER A 125 0.83 -10.08 -14.02
N ASP A 126 2.01 -10.33 -14.59
CA ASP A 126 2.90 -11.45 -14.22
C ASP A 126 3.95 -11.03 -13.18
N THR A 127 3.51 -10.23 -12.20
CA THR A 127 4.31 -9.92 -11.03
C THR A 127 3.81 -10.72 -9.83
N VAL A 128 4.73 -11.09 -8.93
CA VAL A 128 4.37 -11.72 -7.64
C VAL A 128 3.32 -10.88 -6.91
N HIS A 129 3.48 -9.55 -6.94
CA HIS A 129 2.53 -8.61 -6.37
C HIS A 129 1.13 -8.72 -7.01
N ALA A 130 1.04 -8.73 -8.35
CA ALA A 130 -0.25 -8.91 -9.03
C ALA A 130 -0.89 -10.28 -8.71
N TYR A 131 -0.08 -11.33 -8.57
CA TYR A 131 -0.57 -12.64 -8.16
C TYR A 131 -1.10 -12.65 -6.72
N GLU A 132 -0.40 -11.99 -5.79
CA GLU A 132 -0.84 -11.82 -4.41
C GLU A 132 -2.15 -11.03 -4.32
N VAL A 133 -2.26 -9.92 -5.07
CA VAL A 133 -3.48 -9.11 -5.14
C VAL A 133 -4.62 -9.93 -5.71
N ARG A 134 -4.41 -10.64 -6.82
CA ARG A 134 -5.42 -11.55 -7.42
C ARG A 134 -5.83 -12.66 -6.45
N GLY A 135 -4.90 -13.18 -5.65
CA GLY A 135 -5.19 -14.16 -4.60
C GLY A 135 -6.07 -13.57 -3.50
N LYS A 136 -5.77 -12.35 -3.04
CA LYS A 136 -6.55 -11.62 -2.03
C LYS A 136 -7.94 -11.25 -2.54
N GLU A 137 -8.07 -10.80 -3.78
CA GLU A 137 -9.35 -10.44 -4.39
C GLU A 137 -10.27 -11.65 -4.58
N LYS A 138 -9.72 -12.82 -4.95
CA LYS A 138 -10.49 -14.07 -5.00
C LYS A 138 -10.94 -14.54 -3.61
N SER A 139 -10.17 -14.19 -2.58
CA SER A 139 -10.55 -14.38 -1.18
C SER A 139 -11.49 -13.26 -0.73
N THR A 140 -12.58 -13.00 -1.47
CA THR A 140 -13.61 -12.08 -1.00
C THR A 140 -14.09 -12.54 0.38
N PRO A 141 -14.07 -11.68 1.42
CA PRO A 141 -14.46 -12.05 2.77
C PRO A 141 -15.95 -12.44 2.76
N THR A 142 -16.21 -13.74 2.70
CA THR A 142 -17.55 -14.28 2.50
C THR A 142 -18.26 -14.38 3.85
N SER A 143 -17.50 -14.52 4.94
CA SER A 143 -18.01 -14.61 6.31
C SER A 143 -17.90 -13.29 7.08
N GLN A 144 -18.78 -13.10 8.07
CA GLN A 144 -18.63 -12.02 9.08
C GLN A 144 -17.30 -12.13 9.83
N TYR A 145 -16.81 -13.36 10.03
CA TYR A 145 -15.51 -13.61 10.64
C TYR A 145 -14.37 -13.00 9.80
N ASP A 146 -14.39 -13.22 8.49
CA ASP A 146 -13.36 -12.70 7.57
C ASP A 146 -13.36 -11.16 7.55
N LYS A 147 -14.55 -10.54 7.59
CA LYS A 147 -14.68 -9.08 7.70
C LYS A 147 -14.07 -8.56 9.01
N GLY A 148 -14.29 -9.28 10.12
CA GLY A 148 -13.67 -8.97 11.41
C GLY A 148 -12.15 -9.08 11.36
N LEU A 149 -11.62 -10.14 10.72
CA LEU A 149 -10.18 -10.33 10.56
C LEU A 149 -9.55 -9.28 9.64
N GLN A 150 -10.25 -8.87 8.58
CA GLN A 150 -9.80 -7.79 7.71
C GLN A 150 -9.73 -6.45 8.46
N ALA A 151 -10.75 -6.12 9.26
CA ALA A 151 -10.74 -4.93 10.11
C ALA A 151 -9.59 -4.96 11.12
N LEU A 152 -9.31 -6.11 11.73
CA LEU A 152 -8.13 -6.30 12.58
C LEU A 152 -6.83 -6.07 11.81
N SER A 153 -6.69 -6.65 10.61
CA SER A 153 -5.48 -6.52 9.80
C SER A 153 -5.18 -5.09 9.33
N ASN A 154 -6.22 -4.26 9.20
CA ASN A 154 -6.10 -2.85 8.82
C ASN A 154 -5.65 -1.93 9.98
N MET A 155 -5.68 -2.41 11.23
CA MET A 155 -5.22 -1.65 12.40
C MET A 155 -3.72 -1.79 12.62
N ASN A 156 -3.09 -0.85 13.35
CA ASN A 156 -1.67 -0.96 13.69
C ASN A 156 -1.42 -2.21 14.56
N ARG A 157 -0.23 -2.83 14.46
CA ARG A 157 0.14 -4.03 15.24
C ARG A 157 -0.13 -3.85 16.72
N LEU A 158 0.24 -2.71 17.30
CA LEU A 158 0.03 -2.44 18.73
C LEU A 158 -1.46 -2.43 19.09
N GLN A 159 -2.28 -1.77 18.28
CA GLN A 159 -3.73 -1.75 18.43
C GLN A 159 -4.33 -3.16 18.29
N GLN A 160 -3.83 -3.98 17.36
CA GLN A 160 -4.26 -5.37 17.21
C GLN A 160 -4.01 -6.20 18.48
N VAL A 161 -2.85 -6.05 19.13
CA VAL A 161 -2.55 -6.74 20.40
C VAL A 161 -3.52 -6.31 21.48
N GLU A 162 -3.70 -5.00 21.62
CA GLU A 162 -4.54 -4.44 22.68
C GLU A 162 -5.99 -4.90 22.52
N VAL A 163 -6.51 -4.88 21.29
CA VAL A 163 -7.86 -5.38 20.98
C VAL A 163 -7.96 -6.88 21.28
N LEU A 164 -6.96 -7.69 20.90
CA LEU A 164 -6.98 -9.13 21.15
C LEU A 164 -6.92 -9.46 22.64
N HIS A 165 -6.07 -8.77 23.40
CA HIS A 165 -5.99 -8.89 24.85
C HIS A 165 -7.31 -8.45 25.50
N GLY A 166 -7.83 -7.28 25.12
CA GLY A 166 -9.11 -6.78 25.64
C GLY A 166 -10.28 -7.72 25.34
N TYR A 167 -10.29 -8.39 24.19
CA TYR A 167 -11.28 -9.42 23.87
C TYR A 167 -11.13 -10.66 24.76
N ASN A 168 -9.90 -11.15 24.96
CA ASN A 168 -9.65 -12.30 25.82
C ASN A 168 -10.01 -12.02 27.29
N ASP A 169 -9.68 -10.83 27.79
CA ASP A 169 -10.04 -10.37 29.14
C ASP A 169 -11.55 -10.23 29.29
N LEU A 170 -12.23 -9.62 28.32
CA LEU A 170 -13.70 -9.55 28.32
C LEU A 170 -14.31 -10.95 28.33
N LYS A 171 -13.77 -11.87 27.53
CA LYS A 171 -14.25 -13.25 27.43
C LYS A 171 -14.06 -14.01 28.73
N SER A 172 -12.90 -13.89 29.39
CA SER A 172 -12.66 -14.56 30.68
C SER A 172 -13.54 -13.99 31.77
N GLU A 173 -13.59 -12.65 31.94
CA GLU A 173 -14.42 -12.01 32.97
C GLU A 173 -15.92 -12.31 32.77
N LEU A 174 -16.40 -12.28 31.53
CA LEU A 174 -17.80 -12.60 31.23
C LEU A 174 -18.11 -14.08 31.51
N ASN A 175 -17.21 -14.99 31.15
CA ASN A 175 -17.39 -16.41 31.42
C ASN A 175 -17.41 -16.69 32.94
N ASP A 176 -16.50 -16.08 33.70
CA ASP A 176 -16.46 -16.19 35.16
C ASP A 176 -17.71 -15.60 35.81
N TYR A 177 -18.24 -14.49 35.28
CA TYR A 177 -19.49 -13.91 35.73
C TYR A 177 -20.67 -14.86 35.48
N LEU A 178 -20.81 -15.38 34.26
CA LEU A 178 -21.90 -16.29 33.88
C LEU A 178 -21.81 -17.65 34.61
N LYS A 179 -20.60 -18.12 34.93
CA LYS A 179 -20.39 -19.36 35.67
C LYS A 179 -21.06 -19.33 37.05
N LYS A 180 -21.08 -18.18 37.73
CA LYS A 180 -21.78 -18.00 39.02
C LYS A 180 -23.28 -18.25 38.92
N PHE A 181 -23.89 -17.98 37.76
CA PHE A 181 -25.32 -18.24 37.54
C PHE A 181 -25.59 -19.73 37.31
N ALA A 182 -24.68 -20.40 36.61
CA ALA A 182 -24.74 -21.86 36.42
C ALA A 182 -24.63 -22.61 37.75
N GLU A 183 -23.73 -22.19 38.64
CA GLU A 183 -23.56 -22.76 39.99
C GLU A 183 -24.79 -22.54 40.87
N ASN A 184 -25.37 -21.33 40.84
CA ASN A 184 -26.56 -20.97 41.61
C ASN A 184 -27.88 -21.43 40.98
N LYS A 185 -27.85 -22.12 39.83
CA LYS A 185 -29.03 -22.52 39.03
C LYS A 185 -29.99 -21.36 38.75
N LYS A 186 -29.46 -20.13 38.63
CA LYS A 186 -30.25 -18.92 38.35
C LYS A 186 -30.25 -18.67 36.84
N VAL A 187 -31.42 -18.36 36.29
CA VAL A 187 -31.53 -17.92 34.88
C VAL A 187 -30.96 -16.51 34.75
N VAL A 188 -30.10 -16.31 33.76
CA VAL A 188 -29.50 -15.00 33.43
C VAL A 188 -30.57 -14.11 32.81
N ARG A 189 -30.74 -12.90 33.36
CA ARG A 189 -31.69 -11.90 32.86
C ARG A 189 -30.94 -10.72 32.22
N GLU A 190 -31.65 -9.87 31.50
CA GLU A 190 -31.05 -8.74 30.78
C GLU A 190 -30.35 -7.75 31.73
N GLU A 191 -30.94 -7.51 32.90
CA GLU A 191 -30.39 -6.64 33.92
C GLU A 191 -29.03 -7.13 34.46
N ASP A 192 -28.84 -8.44 34.58
CA ASP A 192 -27.57 -9.03 35.06
C ASP A 192 -26.44 -8.73 34.05
N ILE A 193 -26.73 -8.80 32.75
CA ILE A 193 -25.76 -8.46 31.69
C ILE A 193 -25.46 -6.96 31.67
N ARG A 194 -26.50 -6.11 31.83
CA ARG A 194 -26.33 -4.65 31.90
C ARG A 194 -25.50 -4.22 33.10
N GLU A 195 -25.67 -4.87 34.25
CA GLU A 195 -24.88 -4.63 35.46
C GLU A 195 -23.40 -4.99 35.26
N PHE A 196 -23.12 -6.12 34.59
CA PHE A 196 -21.77 -6.54 34.26
C PHE A 196 -21.03 -5.48 33.42
N PHE A 197 -21.63 -5.04 32.30
CA PHE A 197 -21.00 -4.03 31.43
C PHE A 197 -20.88 -2.66 32.12
N SER A 198 -21.85 -2.26 32.94
CA SER A 198 -21.76 -1.01 33.72
C SER A 198 -20.59 -1.04 34.72
N THR A 199 -20.36 -2.19 35.37
CA THR A 199 -19.23 -2.40 36.29
C THR A 199 -17.89 -2.37 35.55
N LEU A 200 -17.83 -2.99 34.37
CA LEU A 200 -16.64 -3.03 33.52
C LEU A 200 -16.26 -1.62 33.02
N GLU A 201 -17.24 -0.83 32.59
CA GLU A 201 -17.03 0.58 32.19
C GLU A 201 -16.53 1.45 33.35
N ALA A 202 -17.11 1.31 34.54
CA ALA A 202 -16.69 2.04 35.73
C ALA A 202 -15.21 1.75 36.08
N ARG A 203 -14.80 0.48 36.03
CA ARG A 203 -13.41 0.06 36.26
C ARG A 203 -12.45 0.61 35.19
N LYS A 204 -12.87 0.63 33.92
CA LYS A 204 -12.06 1.18 32.81
C LYS A 204 -11.78 2.67 32.98
N ARG A 205 -12.74 3.45 33.49
CA ARG A 205 -12.55 4.89 33.76
C ARG A 205 -11.52 5.15 34.85
N GLN A 206 -11.47 4.32 35.90
CA GLN A 206 -10.49 4.43 36.98
C GLN A 206 -9.06 4.08 36.54
N ARG A 207 -8.89 3.17 35.57
CA ARG A 207 -7.58 2.83 35.01
C ARG A 207 -7.00 3.96 34.16
N LYS A 208 -7.82 4.63 33.34
CA LYS A 208 -7.35 5.77 32.53
C LYS A 208 -6.86 6.95 33.38
N SER A 209 -7.41 7.17 34.57
CA SER A 209 -6.93 8.21 35.49
C SER A 209 -5.64 7.83 36.24
N SER A 210 -5.20 6.57 36.17
CA SER A 210 -3.97 6.08 36.81
C SER A 210 -2.84 5.74 35.83
N ASP A 211 -3.13 5.70 34.52
CA ASP A 211 -2.19 5.37 33.43
C ASP A 211 -1.65 6.63 32.71
N GLU A 212 -1.81 7.82 33.28
CA GLU A 212 -1.30 9.08 32.74
C GLU A 212 0.15 9.36 33.17
N GLY A 213 0.93 8.31 33.47
CA GLY A 213 2.26 8.44 34.09
C GLY A 213 3.25 7.30 33.86
N MET A 214 3.03 6.37 32.92
CA MET A 214 4.01 5.32 32.64
C MET A 214 5.05 5.81 31.61
N SER A 215 6.08 6.53 32.08
CA SER A 215 7.24 6.88 31.26
C SER A 215 8.11 5.63 31.02
N TYR A 216 8.12 5.12 29.79
CA TYR A 216 9.02 4.02 29.41
C TYR A 216 10.41 4.59 29.15
N PHE A 217 11.28 4.53 30.17
CA PHE A 217 12.72 4.73 29.97
C PHE A 217 13.33 3.44 29.43
N CYS A 218 13.85 3.49 28.20
CA CYS A 218 14.76 2.47 27.69
C CYS A 218 16.16 2.75 28.26
N LYS A 219 16.77 1.72 28.85
CA LYS A 219 18.20 1.71 29.22
C LYS A 219 19.04 1.16 28.08
#